data_AF-A0A9X2PDR2-F1
#
_entry.id   AF-A0A9X2PDR2-F1
#
_cell.length_a   1.000
_cell.length_b   1.000
_cell.length_c   1.000
_cell.angle_alpha   90.00
_cell.angle_beta   90.00
_cell.angle_gamma   90.00
#
_symmetry.space_group_name_H-M   'P 1'
#
loop_
_entity.id
_entity.type
_entity.pdbx_description
1 polymer ?
#
loop_
_entity_poly.entity_id
_entity_poly.type
_entity_poly.pdbx_seq_one_letter_code
_entity_poly.pdbx_strand_id
1 'polypeptide(L)'
;MTEIDWTWIQSEFDRIASELKGWRLIGEDEYERLKLSRLTYGLIDAQEWRERSFGTAIYVARLGDGIVRDMAVGLALELGLVISPSMLPPKFLRSKIERVDHFAVVQSALDDRHVSQEFLLSWSRLQILYAQRELLICLPETESGLVENKLVGAQGSTEIQRYWFAFWIKTNARSLSVFDREEAGRELADICKDVISSKLMPWGPYPIDWYGRLLDEEQGDLRNEYYKLGIKKLETLTKSPYVTPAVLPPLSRAGFSPADPGGARVQRKR
;
A
#
# COMPACT_ATOMS: atom_id res chain seq x y z
N MET A 1 -42.37 20.03 -26.89
CA MET A 1 -41.64 18.83 -26.42
C MET A 1 -40.18 19.21 -26.40
N THR A 2 -39.54 19.21 -25.24
CA THR A 2 -38.09 19.38 -25.12
C THR A 2 -37.44 18.11 -25.68
N GLU A 3 -36.59 18.28 -26.69
CA GLU A 3 -35.78 17.19 -27.23
C GLU A 3 -34.77 16.73 -26.18
N ILE A 4 -34.57 15.42 -26.05
CA ILE A 4 -33.60 14.86 -25.10
C ILE A 4 -32.20 15.08 -25.67
N ASP A 5 -31.33 15.74 -24.90
CA ASP A 5 -29.93 15.89 -25.25
C ASP A 5 -29.13 14.62 -24.89
N TRP A 6 -29.12 13.67 -25.81
CA TRP A 6 -28.38 12.42 -25.68
C TRP A 6 -26.87 12.60 -25.57
N THR A 7 -26.33 13.68 -26.12
CA THR A 7 -24.89 13.98 -26.06
C THR A 7 -24.49 14.31 -24.63
N TRP A 8 -25.30 15.13 -23.96
CA TRP A 8 -25.10 15.45 -22.55
C TRP A 8 -25.23 14.21 -21.66
N ILE A 9 -26.25 13.37 -21.88
CA ILE A 9 -26.43 12.15 -21.07
C ILE A 9 -25.24 11.18 -21.25
N GLN A 10 -24.75 10.98 -22.49
CA GLN A 10 -23.57 10.16 -22.74
C GLN A 10 -22.33 10.70 -22.01
N SER A 11 -22.07 12.01 -22.10
CA SER A 11 -20.93 12.64 -21.43
C SER A 11 -21.00 12.46 -19.91
N GLU A 12 -22.20 12.57 -19.33
CA GLU A 12 -22.40 12.39 -17.89
C GLU A 12 -22.27 10.91 -17.49
N PHE A 13 -22.75 9.98 -18.32
CA PHE A 13 -22.56 8.55 -18.12
C PHE A 13 -21.09 8.16 -18.13
N ASP A 14 -20.32 8.62 -19.12
CA ASP A 14 -18.90 8.33 -19.24
C ASP A 14 -18.12 8.83 -18.02
N ARG A 15 -18.45 10.04 -17.55
CA ARG A 15 -17.89 10.62 -16.33
C ARG A 15 -18.17 9.73 -15.13
N ILE A 16 -19.45 9.42 -14.85
CA ILE A 16 -19.86 8.57 -13.74
C ILE A 16 -19.22 7.18 -13.82
N ALA A 17 -19.20 6.58 -15.02
CA ALA A 17 -18.62 5.27 -15.25
C ALA A 17 -17.12 5.25 -15.00
N SER A 18 -16.38 6.27 -15.44
CA SER A 18 -14.94 6.36 -15.19
C SER A 18 -14.62 6.46 -13.69
N GLU A 19 -15.41 7.23 -12.95
CA GLU A 19 -15.19 7.49 -11.52
C GLU A 19 -15.63 6.34 -10.62
N LEU A 20 -16.73 5.65 -10.97
CA LEU A 20 -17.23 4.48 -10.22
C LEU A 20 -16.45 3.20 -10.57
N LYS A 21 -16.07 2.96 -11.83
CA LYS A 21 -15.30 1.75 -12.22
C LYS A 21 -13.86 1.81 -11.73
N GLY A 22 -13.29 3.01 -11.58
CA GLY A 22 -11.99 3.21 -10.96
C GLY A 22 -12.01 3.09 -9.43
N TRP A 23 -13.18 2.97 -8.82
CA TRP A 23 -13.31 2.93 -7.37
C TRP A 23 -12.94 1.55 -6.83
N ARG A 24 -12.18 1.50 -5.73
CA ARG A 24 -11.81 0.24 -5.06
C ARG A 24 -11.82 0.38 -3.54
N LEU A 25 -12.19 -0.71 -2.87
CA LEU A 25 -12.07 -0.84 -1.41
C LEU A 25 -10.85 -1.66 -1.07
N ILE A 26 -9.94 -1.09 -0.29
CA ILE A 26 -8.77 -1.81 0.23
C ILE A 26 -9.04 -2.22 1.68
N GLY A 27 -8.77 -3.49 1.99
CA GLY A 27 -8.83 -4.04 3.34
C GLY A 27 -7.55 -3.80 4.14
N GLU A 28 -7.53 -4.17 5.43
CA GLU A 28 -6.37 -3.97 6.32
C GLU A 28 -5.13 -4.71 5.83
N ASP A 29 -5.27 -5.98 5.45
CA ASP A 29 -4.16 -6.78 4.94
C ASP A 29 -3.59 -6.22 3.63
N GLU A 30 -4.46 -5.71 2.75
CA GLU A 30 -4.06 -5.10 1.48
C GLU A 30 -3.38 -3.75 1.69
N TYR A 31 -3.90 -2.95 2.62
CA TYR A 31 -3.28 -1.70 3.04
C TYR A 31 -1.89 -1.92 3.65
N GLU A 32 -1.73 -2.90 4.54
CA GLU A 32 -0.43 -3.24 5.12
C GLU A 32 0.54 -3.76 4.04
N ARG A 33 0.07 -4.56 3.08
CA ARG A 33 0.88 -4.94 1.90
C ARG A 33 1.32 -3.74 1.08
N LEU A 34 0.44 -2.77 0.83
CA LEU A 34 0.76 -1.54 0.10
C LEU A 34 1.80 -0.70 0.83
N LYS A 35 1.63 -0.54 2.15
CA LYS A 35 2.59 0.11 3.02
C LYS A 35 3.95 -0.57 2.92
N LEU A 36 3.99 -1.88 3.07
CA LEU A 36 5.23 -2.66 3.08
C LEU A 36 5.90 -2.75 1.71
N SER A 37 5.14 -2.82 0.62
CA SER A 37 5.71 -2.78 -0.73
C SER A 37 6.41 -1.45 -1.00
N ARG A 38 5.79 -0.32 -0.65
CA ARG A 38 6.48 0.98 -0.75
C ARG A 38 7.69 1.08 0.16
N LEU A 39 7.61 0.53 1.38
CA LEU A 39 8.75 0.45 2.32
C LEU A 39 9.91 -0.42 1.81
N THR A 40 9.61 -1.44 1.00
CA THR A 40 10.59 -2.35 0.39
C THR A 40 10.95 -1.93 -1.04
N TYR A 41 10.74 -0.65 -1.39
CA TYR A 41 11.04 -0.10 -2.72
C TYR A 41 10.43 -0.89 -3.89
N GLY A 42 9.31 -1.57 -3.65
CA GLY A 42 8.58 -2.35 -4.66
C GLY A 42 8.99 -3.82 -4.78
N LEU A 43 9.79 -4.37 -3.86
CA LEU A 43 10.16 -5.80 -3.85
C LEU A 43 9.03 -6.74 -3.47
N ILE A 44 8.17 -6.35 -2.52
CA ILE A 44 6.94 -7.09 -2.27
C ILE A 44 6.04 -6.77 -3.45
N ASP A 45 5.70 -7.80 -4.23
CA ASP A 45 5.00 -7.74 -5.51
C ASP A 45 3.78 -6.81 -5.48
N ALA A 46 4.06 -5.53 -5.71
CA ALA A 46 3.10 -4.50 -6.06
C ALA A 46 3.02 -4.37 -7.57
N GLN A 47 3.60 -5.29 -8.32
CA GLN A 47 3.50 -5.31 -9.77
C GLN A 47 2.08 -5.72 -10.18
N GLU A 48 1.48 -6.67 -9.47
CA GLU A 48 0.05 -7.00 -9.61
C GLU A 48 -0.88 -5.78 -9.30
N TRP A 49 -0.41 -4.84 -8.46
CA TRP A 49 -1.12 -3.59 -8.17
C TRP A 49 -0.82 -2.46 -9.15
N ARG A 50 0.44 -2.28 -9.57
CA ARG A 50 0.86 -1.31 -10.60
C ARG A 50 0.19 -1.60 -11.94
N GLU A 51 0.09 -2.88 -12.30
CA GLU A 51 -0.58 -3.32 -13.53
C GLU A 51 -2.12 -3.15 -13.46
N ARG A 52 -2.69 -2.96 -12.26
CA ARG A 52 -4.13 -2.76 -12.01
C ARG A 52 -4.50 -1.36 -11.52
N SER A 53 -3.55 -0.43 -11.43
CA SER A 53 -3.75 0.93 -10.90
C SER A 53 -4.55 1.78 -11.89
N PHE A 54 -5.88 1.69 -11.77
CA PHE A 54 -6.85 2.59 -12.38
C PHE A 54 -7.84 3.03 -11.29
N GLY A 55 -7.69 4.27 -10.78
CA GLY A 55 -8.72 5.03 -10.06
C GLY A 55 -8.56 5.24 -8.54
N THR A 56 -9.57 5.87 -7.93
CA THR A 56 -9.66 6.29 -6.52
C THR A 56 -9.86 5.08 -5.58
N ALA A 57 -8.90 4.79 -4.70
CA ALA A 57 -9.04 3.73 -3.68
C ALA A 57 -9.43 4.29 -2.31
N ILE A 58 -10.35 3.63 -1.59
CA ILE A 58 -10.77 3.97 -0.22
C ILE A 58 -10.40 2.85 0.75
N TYR A 59 -9.72 3.19 1.86
CA TYR A 59 -9.33 2.24 2.89
C TYR A 59 -10.44 2.01 3.92
N VAL A 60 -10.96 0.78 3.98
CA VAL A 60 -12.18 0.45 4.73
C VAL A 60 -12.00 0.51 6.24
N ALA A 61 -10.84 0.09 6.78
CA ALA A 61 -10.62 0.14 8.23
C ALA A 61 -10.48 1.59 8.76
N ARG A 62 -10.22 2.57 7.89
CA ARG A 62 -10.20 4.00 8.22
C ARG A 62 -11.56 4.67 8.19
N LEU A 63 -12.60 4.02 7.68
CA LEU A 63 -13.95 4.60 7.60
C LEU A 63 -14.66 4.69 8.97
N GLY A 64 -14.01 4.29 10.07
CA GLY A 64 -14.60 4.36 11.41
C GLY A 64 -15.80 3.44 11.57
N ASP A 65 -16.68 3.75 12.53
CA ASP A 65 -17.81 2.91 12.92
C ASP A 65 -18.76 2.53 11.77
N GLY A 66 -19.45 1.40 11.99
CA GLY A 66 -20.02 0.51 10.98
C GLY A 66 -20.94 1.10 9.90
N ILE A 67 -21.46 2.32 10.03
CA ILE A 67 -22.37 2.91 9.02
C ILE A 67 -21.61 3.33 7.76
N VAL A 68 -20.51 4.06 7.89
CA VAL A 68 -19.73 4.53 6.72
C VAL A 68 -19.06 3.35 6.03
N ARG A 69 -18.53 2.40 6.82
CA ARG A 69 -18.03 1.12 6.33
C ARG A 69 -19.11 0.32 5.61
N ASP A 70 -20.31 0.16 6.19
CA ASP A 70 -21.41 -0.57 5.56
C ASP A 70 -21.88 0.10 4.26
N MET A 71 -21.89 1.44 4.22
CA MET A 71 -22.24 2.21 3.03
C MET A 71 -21.20 2.00 1.92
N ALA A 72 -19.91 2.06 2.26
CA ALA A 72 -18.84 1.79 1.30
C ALA A 72 -18.88 0.34 0.78
N VAL A 73 -19.03 -0.65 1.67
CA VAL A 73 -19.16 -2.05 1.27
C VAL A 73 -20.42 -2.27 0.42
N GLY A 74 -21.54 -1.66 0.78
CA GLY A 74 -22.78 -1.72 0.00
C GLY A 74 -22.59 -1.18 -1.41
N LEU A 75 -22.03 0.02 -1.54
CA LEU A 75 -21.69 0.62 -2.83
C LEU A 75 -20.78 -0.29 -3.66
N ALA A 76 -19.76 -0.90 -3.05
CA ALA A 76 -18.82 -1.75 -3.77
C ALA A 76 -19.45 -3.07 -4.23
N LEU A 77 -20.34 -3.65 -3.42
CA LEU A 77 -21.11 -4.83 -3.81
C LEU A 77 -22.03 -4.50 -4.98
N GLU A 78 -22.69 -3.34 -4.97
CA GLU A 78 -23.59 -2.94 -6.05
C GLU A 78 -22.86 -2.63 -7.36
N LEU A 79 -21.65 -2.09 -7.28
CA LEU A 79 -20.79 -1.86 -8.44
C LEU A 79 -20.12 -3.15 -8.96
N GLY A 80 -20.34 -4.30 -8.31
CA GLY A 80 -19.72 -5.56 -8.72
C GLY A 80 -18.22 -5.65 -8.40
N LEU A 81 -17.72 -4.80 -7.49
CA LEU A 81 -16.32 -4.81 -7.10
C LEU A 81 -15.99 -6.06 -6.27
N VAL A 82 -14.76 -6.54 -6.43
CA VAL A 82 -14.22 -7.63 -5.60
C VAL A 82 -13.91 -7.07 -4.22
N ILE A 83 -14.50 -7.68 -3.19
CA ILE A 83 -14.32 -7.29 -1.79
C ILE A 83 -13.79 -8.48 -1.01
N SER A 84 -12.76 -8.27 -0.18
CA SER A 84 -12.27 -9.29 0.73
C SER A 84 -13.39 -9.82 1.64
N PRO A 85 -13.49 -11.15 1.86
CA PRO A 85 -14.51 -11.74 2.75
C PRO A 85 -14.49 -11.16 4.17
N SER A 86 -13.33 -10.75 4.68
CA SER A 86 -13.19 -10.13 6.01
C SER A 86 -13.89 -8.77 6.13
N MET A 87 -14.17 -8.13 4.98
CA MET A 87 -14.85 -6.84 4.95
C MET A 87 -16.37 -6.98 4.87
N LEU A 88 -16.88 -8.13 4.44
CA LEU A 88 -18.32 -8.37 4.25
C LEU A 88 -19.04 -8.41 5.60
N PRO A 89 -20.07 -7.57 5.81
CA PRO A 89 -20.90 -7.66 7.00
C PRO A 89 -21.65 -9.01 7.03
N PRO A 90 -21.90 -9.60 8.22
CA PRO A 90 -22.54 -10.92 8.35
C PRO A 90 -23.88 -11.05 7.63
N LYS A 91 -24.62 -9.94 7.49
CA LYS A 91 -25.89 -9.83 6.77
C LYS A 91 -25.77 -10.05 5.26
N PHE A 92 -24.65 -9.69 4.64
CA PHE A 92 -24.43 -9.84 3.18
C PHE A 92 -23.96 -11.24 2.79
N LEU A 93 -23.38 -12.01 3.72
CA LEU A 93 -23.00 -13.40 3.47
C LEU A 93 -24.22 -14.33 3.28
N ARG A 94 -25.43 -13.86 3.61
CA ARG A 94 -26.65 -14.67 3.64
C ARG A 94 -27.62 -14.39 2.49
N SER A 95 -27.46 -13.30 1.73
CA SER A 95 -28.37 -12.97 0.62
C SER A 95 -27.72 -13.24 -0.75
N LYS A 96 -28.36 -14.08 -1.57
CA LYS A 96 -28.13 -14.08 -3.01
C LYS A 96 -28.79 -12.82 -3.57
N ILE A 97 -28.04 -11.73 -3.65
CA ILE A 97 -28.50 -10.53 -4.33
C ILE A 97 -28.33 -10.79 -5.82
N GLU A 98 -29.43 -10.94 -6.56
CA GLU A 98 -29.40 -10.82 -8.03
C GLU A 98 -28.98 -9.38 -8.35
N ARG A 99 -27.80 -9.23 -8.98
CA ARG A 99 -27.24 -7.92 -9.29
C ARG A 99 -27.60 -7.55 -10.71
N VAL A 100 -28.23 -6.39 -10.87
CA VAL A 100 -28.45 -5.77 -12.18
C VAL A 100 -27.18 -5.02 -12.56
N ASP A 101 -26.65 -5.26 -13.76
CA ASP A 101 -25.55 -4.47 -14.29
C ASP A 101 -26.10 -3.14 -14.83
N HIS A 102 -26.20 -2.16 -13.94
CA HIS A 102 -26.73 -0.83 -14.27
C HIS A 102 -25.91 -0.12 -15.36
N PHE A 103 -24.62 -0.40 -15.50
CA PHE A 103 -23.80 0.17 -16.57
C PHE A 103 -24.21 -0.38 -17.92
N ALA A 104 -24.37 -1.70 -18.02
CA ALA A 104 -24.78 -2.35 -19.27
C ALA A 104 -26.18 -1.88 -19.72
N VAL A 105 -27.13 -1.78 -18.77
CA VAL A 105 -28.50 -1.30 -19.06
C VAL A 105 -28.49 0.13 -19.60
N VAL A 106 -27.75 1.04 -18.95
CA VAL A 106 -27.67 2.44 -19.38
C VAL A 106 -26.94 2.58 -20.72
N GLN A 107 -25.82 1.87 -20.91
CA GLN A 107 -25.09 1.92 -22.18
C GLN A 107 -25.96 1.44 -23.35
N SER A 108 -26.68 0.32 -23.20
CA SER A 108 -27.59 -0.17 -24.25
C SER A 108 -28.67 0.85 -24.61
N ALA A 109 -29.27 1.51 -23.61
CA ALA A 109 -30.29 2.53 -23.84
C ALA A 109 -29.73 3.81 -24.49
N LEU A 110 -28.48 4.17 -24.19
CA LEU A 110 -27.76 5.27 -24.84
C LEU A 110 -27.45 4.97 -26.30
N ASP A 111 -26.98 3.74 -26.58
CA ASP A 111 -26.71 3.27 -27.95
C ASP A 111 -27.98 3.31 -28.80
N ASP A 112 -29.11 2.85 -28.24
CA ASP A 112 -30.41 2.82 -28.89
C ASP A 112 -31.15 4.18 -28.86
N ARG A 113 -30.62 5.16 -28.11
CA ARG A 113 -31.25 6.48 -27.84
C ARG A 113 -32.72 6.34 -27.41
N HIS A 114 -32.98 5.39 -26.52
CA HIS A 114 -34.32 5.02 -26.12
C HIS A 114 -34.51 5.15 -24.59
N VAL A 115 -35.55 5.87 -24.19
CA VAL A 115 -35.95 5.98 -22.78
C VAL A 115 -36.91 4.85 -22.45
N SER A 116 -36.41 3.83 -21.75
CA SER A 116 -37.22 2.77 -21.15
C SER A 116 -37.36 2.97 -19.64
N GLN A 117 -38.28 2.25 -19.00
CA GLN A 117 -38.37 2.21 -17.53
C GLN A 117 -37.07 1.68 -16.91
N GLU A 118 -36.44 0.69 -17.53
CA GLU A 118 -35.18 0.09 -17.06
C GLU A 118 -34.01 1.08 -17.14
N PHE A 119 -33.96 1.89 -18.20
CA PHE A 119 -33.02 2.99 -18.33
C PHE A 119 -33.20 4.00 -17.19
N LEU A 120 -34.43 4.47 -16.96
CA LEU A 120 -34.69 5.46 -15.91
C LEU A 120 -34.31 4.95 -14.52
N LEU A 121 -34.60 3.68 -14.23
CA LEU A 121 -34.24 3.04 -12.96
C LEU A 121 -32.73 2.88 -12.81
N SER A 122 -32.03 2.38 -13.84
CA SER A 122 -30.58 2.17 -13.79
C SER A 122 -29.80 3.47 -13.80
N TRP A 123 -30.25 4.46 -14.58
CA TRP A 123 -29.67 5.81 -14.60
C TRP A 123 -29.80 6.48 -13.24
N SER A 124 -31.00 6.47 -12.65
CA SER A 124 -31.22 7.01 -11.31
C SER A 124 -30.37 6.28 -10.27
N ARG A 125 -30.21 4.96 -10.42
CA ARG A 125 -29.36 4.18 -9.50
C ARG A 125 -27.89 4.58 -9.62
N LEU A 126 -27.34 4.69 -10.84
CA LEU A 126 -25.96 5.15 -11.04
C LEU A 126 -25.73 6.55 -10.45
N GLN A 127 -26.68 7.46 -10.60
CA GLN A 127 -26.62 8.79 -9.99
C GLN A 127 -26.60 8.74 -8.46
N ILE A 128 -27.42 7.87 -7.84
CA ILE A 128 -27.41 7.65 -6.39
C ILE A 128 -26.06 7.06 -5.93
N LEU A 129 -25.54 6.05 -6.65
CA LEU A 129 -24.25 5.43 -6.34
C LEU A 129 -23.10 6.43 -6.48
N TYR A 130 -23.14 7.27 -7.51
CA TYR A 130 -22.21 8.37 -7.70
C TYR A 130 -22.27 9.38 -6.54
N ALA A 131 -23.47 9.83 -6.16
CA ALA A 131 -23.64 10.72 -5.01
C ALA A 131 -23.15 10.09 -3.69
N GLN A 132 -23.36 8.79 -3.49
CA GLN A 132 -22.82 8.07 -2.34
C GLN A 132 -21.30 8.02 -2.34
N ARG A 133 -20.66 7.80 -3.50
CA ARG A 133 -19.21 7.91 -3.65
C ARG A 133 -18.73 9.30 -3.27
N GLU A 134 -19.36 10.35 -3.80
CA GLU A 134 -19.00 11.73 -3.50
C GLU A 134 -19.14 12.04 -2.01
N LEU A 135 -20.21 11.57 -1.37
CA LEU A 135 -20.36 11.67 0.08
C LEU A 135 -19.22 10.95 0.80
N LEU A 136 -18.86 9.72 0.42
CA LEU A 136 -17.74 8.98 1.02
C LEU A 136 -16.39 9.68 0.85
N ILE A 137 -16.19 10.39 -0.26
CA ILE A 137 -14.97 11.17 -0.53
C ILE A 137 -14.96 12.49 0.26
N CYS A 138 -16.12 13.15 0.38
CA CYS A 138 -16.29 14.45 1.02
C CYS A 138 -16.52 14.37 2.54
N LEU A 139 -16.73 13.19 3.12
CA LEU A 139 -16.79 13.02 4.57
C LEU A 139 -15.48 13.55 5.20
N PRO A 140 -15.54 14.40 6.25
CA PRO A 140 -14.39 15.17 6.72
C PRO A 140 -13.17 14.30 7.03
N GLU A 141 -12.14 14.53 6.21
CA GLU A 141 -10.70 14.43 6.41
C GLU A 141 -10.23 13.80 7.73
N THR A 142 -9.41 12.75 7.66
CA THR A 142 -8.00 13.11 7.76
C THR A 142 -7.09 12.33 6.83
N GLU A 143 -7.55 11.35 6.04
CA GLU A 143 -6.61 10.27 5.74
C GLU A 143 -6.53 9.66 4.32
N SER A 144 -7.20 10.20 3.30
CA SER A 144 -6.93 9.77 1.90
C SER A 144 -5.59 10.32 1.38
N GLY A 145 -5.41 11.65 1.45
CA GLY A 145 -4.12 12.30 1.20
C GLY A 145 -3.05 11.94 2.23
N LEU A 146 -3.42 11.34 3.37
CA LEU A 146 -2.51 10.89 4.43
C LEU A 146 -2.13 9.41 4.25
N VAL A 147 -2.87 8.60 3.48
CA VAL A 147 -2.33 7.34 2.94
C VAL A 147 -1.23 7.69 1.95
N GLU A 148 -1.48 8.52 0.95
CA GLU A 148 -0.40 8.94 0.04
C GLU A 148 0.71 9.72 0.76
N ASN A 149 0.43 10.67 1.66
CA ASN A 149 1.48 11.40 2.39
C ASN A 149 2.17 10.58 3.48
N LYS A 150 1.53 9.57 4.12
CA LYS A 150 2.25 8.61 4.99
C LYS A 150 2.99 7.56 4.17
N LEU A 151 2.51 7.20 2.99
CA LEU A 151 3.16 6.25 2.10
C LEU A 151 4.31 6.91 1.29
N VAL A 152 4.23 8.20 0.99
CA VAL A 152 5.28 9.04 0.41
C VAL A 152 6.24 9.48 1.50
N GLY A 153 5.74 9.87 2.68
CA GLY A 153 6.54 10.08 3.89
C GLY A 153 7.21 8.79 4.40
N ALA A 154 6.70 7.61 4.04
CA ALA A 154 7.30 6.31 4.33
C ALA A 154 8.57 6.02 3.53
N GLN A 155 8.93 6.85 2.54
CA GLN A 155 10.31 6.84 2.02
C GLN A 155 11.34 7.23 3.10
N GLY A 156 10.90 7.77 4.24
CA GLY A 156 11.68 8.02 5.46
C GLY A 156 11.53 6.99 6.57
N SER A 157 10.74 5.93 6.39
CA SER A 157 10.30 5.08 7.51
C SER A 157 11.36 4.08 7.96
N THR A 158 11.77 4.23 9.22
CA THR A 158 12.59 3.29 10.00
C THR A 158 11.96 1.89 10.14
N GLU A 159 10.72 1.68 9.68
CA GLU A 159 9.99 0.44 9.93
C GLU A 159 10.65 -0.75 9.23
N ILE A 160 11.00 -0.64 7.94
CA ILE A 160 11.70 -1.73 7.24
C ILE A 160 13.11 -1.99 7.79
N GLN A 161 13.76 -0.94 8.30
CA GLN A 161 15.04 -1.04 9.02
C GLN A 161 14.88 -1.80 10.33
N ARG A 162 13.76 -1.61 11.06
CA ARG A 162 13.43 -2.38 12.26
C ARG A 162 13.17 -3.84 11.95
N TYR A 163 12.53 -4.15 10.81
CA TYR A 163 12.41 -5.54 10.33
C TYR A 163 13.79 -6.14 10.05
N TRP A 164 14.64 -5.43 9.29
CA TRP A 164 16.00 -5.91 9.00
C TRP A 164 16.80 -6.14 10.27
N PHE A 165 16.81 -5.18 11.20
CA PHE A 165 17.41 -5.32 12.52
C PHE A 165 16.87 -6.54 13.28
N ALA A 166 15.55 -6.73 13.32
CA ALA A 166 14.94 -7.85 14.03
C ALA A 166 15.36 -9.22 13.45
N PHE A 167 15.37 -9.34 12.12
CA PHE A 167 15.86 -10.54 11.44
C PHE A 167 17.37 -10.73 11.64
N TRP A 168 18.16 -9.66 11.60
CA TRP A 168 19.59 -9.68 11.84
C TRP A 168 19.92 -10.19 13.25
N ILE A 169 19.29 -9.63 14.28
CA ILE A 169 19.47 -10.06 15.67
C ILE A 169 19.06 -11.52 15.84
N LYS A 170 17.93 -11.93 15.26
CA LYS A 170 17.48 -13.33 15.32
C LYS A 170 18.47 -14.31 14.68
N THR A 171 19.16 -13.89 13.62
CA THR A 171 20.11 -14.72 12.88
C THR A 171 21.49 -14.74 13.53
N ASN A 172 21.97 -13.59 14.02
CA ASN A 172 23.38 -13.40 14.40
C ASN A 172 23.62 -13.32 15.91
N ALA A 173 22.59 -13.04 16.73
CA ALA A 173 22.74 -13.07 18.18
C ALA A 173 22.56 -14.50 18.73
N ARG A 174 23.44 -14.91 19.65
CA ARG A 174 23.35 -16.23 20.30
C ARG A 174 22.11 -16.39 21.18
N SER A 175 21.67 -15.29 21.78
CA SER A 175 20.45 -15.20 22.56
C SER A 175 19.84 -13.80 22.44
N LEU A 176 18.66 -13.60 23.02
CA LEU A 176 18.04 -12.26 23.11
C LEU A 176 18.46 -11.48 24.36
N SER A 177 19.57 -11.87 25.00
CA SER A 177 20.20 -11.10 26.08
C SER A 177 20.65 -9.72 25.56
N VAL A 178 20.78 -8.74 26.46
CA VAL A 178 21.23 -7.39 26.07
C VAL A 178 22.61 -7.44 25.43
N PHE A 179 23.53 -8.20 26.02
CA PHE A 179 24.90 -8.32 25.55
C PHE A 179 25.01 -8.91 24.13
N ASP A 180 24.37 -10.05 23.87
CA ASP A 180 24.43 -10.71 22.55
C ASP A 180 23.77 -9.83 21.46
N ARG A 181 22.74 -9.07 21.84
CA ARG A 181 22.08 -8.12 20.93
C ARG A 181 22.96 -6.92 20.61
N GLU A 182 23.72 -6.42 21.57
CA GLU A 182 24.68 -5.34 21.36
C GLU A 182 25.82 -5.78 20.45
N GLU A 183 26.34 -7.00 20.62
CA GLU A 183 27.36 -7.57 19.74
C GLU A 183 26.86 -7.70 18.29
N ALA A 184 25.71 -8.35 18.08
CA ALA A 184 25.13 -8.46 16.74
C ALA A 184 24.75 -7.09 16.13
N GLY A 185 24.34 -6.13 16.96
CA GLY A 185 24.04 -4.76 16.55
C GLY A 185 25.30 -4.00 16.08
N ARG A 186 26.45 -4.20 16.73
CA ARG A 186 27.73 -3.62 16.30
C ARG A 186 28.15 -4.16 14.94
N GLU A 187 28.01 -5.46 14.70
CA GLU A 187 28.30 -6.06 13.39
C GLU A 187 27.42 -5.46 12.28
N LEU A 188 26.13 -5.23 12.56
CA LEU A 188 25.23 -4.58 11.62
C LEU A 188 25.63 -3.12 11.34
N ALA A 189 26.06 -2.38 12.38
CA ALA A 189 26.56 -1.01 12.23
C ALA A 189 27.79 -0.96 11.31
N ASP A 190 28.72 -1.91 11.48
CA ASP A 190 29.92 -2.00 10.66
C ASP A 190 29.59 -2.28 9.18
N ILE A 191 28.62 -3.13 8.90
CA ILE A 191 28.12 -3.34 7.53
C ILE A 191 27.57 -2.03 6.95
N CYS A 192 26.77 -1.30 7.71
CA CYS A 192 26.22 -0.01 7.26
C CYS A 192 27.36 0.99 6.96
N LYS A 193 28.37 1.10 7.84
CA LYS A 193 29.55 1.94 7.62
C LYS A 193 30.32 1.55 6.36
N ASP A 194 30.47 0.25 6.11
CA ASP A 194 31.19 -0.24 4.93
C ASP A 194 30.41 -0.03 3.64
N VAL A 195 29.07 -0.06 3.67
CA VAL A 195 28.23 0.35 2.52
C VAL A 195 28.33 1.85 2.28
N ILE A 196 28.25 2.68 3.32
CA ILE A 196 28.34 4.14 3.22
C ILE A 196 29.71 4.58 2.68
N SER A 197 30.78 3.92 3.14
CA SER A 197 32.15 4.17 2.67
C SER A 197 32.48 3.48 1.34
N SER A 198 31.49 2.87 0.67
CA SER A 198 31.64 2.18 -0.62
C SER A 198 32.69 1.08 -0.61
N LYS A 199 32.90 0.39 0.53
CA LYS A 199 33.67 -0.86 0.59
C LYS A 199 32.81 -2.07 0.24
N LEU A 200 31.53 -2.01 0.61
CA LEU A 200 30.50 -2.95 0.21
C LEU A 200 29.51 -2.26 -0.71
N MET A 201 28.97 -3.01 -1.68
CA MET A 201 27.88 -2.51 -2.52
C MET A 201 26.56 -2.55 -1.77
N PRO A 202 25.72 -1.50 -1.88
CA PRO A 202 24.39 -1.55 -1.31
C PRO A 202 23.60 -2.70 -1.95
N TRP A 203 22.79 -3.39 -1.15
CA TRP A 203 21.91 -4.41 -1.69
C TRP A 203 20.69 -3.73 -2.32
N GLY A 204 20.55 -3.87 -3.63
CA GLY A 204 19.38 -3.36 -4.34
C GLY A 204 18.11 -4.01 -3.79
N PRO A 205 17.06 -3.24 -3.47
CA PRO A 205 16.73 -1.89 -3.95
C PRO A 205 17.09 -0.76 -2.98
N TYR A 206 17.79 -1.02 -1.87
CA TYR A 206 18.01 -0.01 -0.84
C TYR A 206 19.16 0.92 -1.23
N PRO A 207 18.93 2.24 -1.29
CA PRO A 207 19.99 3.20 -1.60
C PRO A 207 20.95 3.37 -0.43
N ILE A 208 22.15 3.92 -0.70
CA ILE A 208 23.21 4.09 0.33
C ILE A 208 22.73 4.91 1.54
N ASP A 209 21.94 5.96 1.31
CA ASP A 209 21.41 6.81 2.37
C ASP A 209 20.43 6.06 3.29
N TRP A 210 19.77 4.99 2.81
CA TRP A 210 18.95 4.12 3.65
C TRP A 210 19.78 3.44 4.73
N TYR A 211 20.99 2.98 4.42
CA TYR A 211 21.89 2.38 5.42
C TYR A 211 22.41 3.43 6.41
N GLY A 212 22.69 4.65 5.93
CA GLY A 212 23.09 5.79 6.76
C GLY A 212 22.07 6.13 7.84
N ARG A 213 20.77 6.03 7.53
CA ARG A 213 19.69 6.33 8.49
C ARG A 213 19.57 5.33 9.65
N LEU A 214 20.20 4.15 9.58
CA LEU A 214 20.29 3.26 10.76
C LEU A 214 21.27 3.78 11.81
N LEU A 215 22.23 4.61 11.40
CA LEU A 215 23.32 5.05 12.24
C LEU A 215 22.99 6.38 12.92
N ASP A 216 23.57 6.55 14.10
CA ASP A 216 23.71 7.83 14.77
C ASP A 216 24.83 8.63 14.08
N GLU A 217 24.57 9.88 13.71
CA GLU A 217 25.51 10.71 12.94
C GLU A 217 26.80 11.03 13.72
N GLU A 218 26.74 11.06 15.06
CA GLU A 218 27.88 11.43 15.88
C GLU A 218 28.75 10.22 16.26
N GLN A 219 28.11 9.08 16.53
CA GLN A 219 28.78 7.89 17.07
C GLN A 219 29.06 6.84 16.00
N GLY A 220 28.31 6.87 14.89
CA GLY A 220 28.33 5.82 13.87
C GLY A 220 27.75 4.49 14.35
N ASP A 221 27.26 4.39 15.58
CA ASP A 221 26.58 3.20 16.11
C ASP A 221 25.11 3.18 15.66
N LEU A 222 24.42 2.05 15.84
CA LEU A 222 22.98 1.99 15.58
C LEU A 222 22.24 2.96 16.49
N ARG A 223 21.23 3.65 15.94
CA ARG A 223 20.37 4.54 16.73
C ARG A 223 19.76 3.80 17.92
N ASN A 224 19.69 4.48 19.07
CA ASN A 224 19.15 3.94 20.32
C ASN A 224 17.73 3.35 20.21
N GLU A 225 16.93 3.77 19.22
CA GLU A 225 15.60 3.21 18.99
C GLU A 225 15.60 1.71 18.65
N TYR A 226 16.66 1.19 18.04
CA TYR A 226 16.77 -0.23 17.68
C TYR A 226 17.05 -1.08 18.92
N TYR A 227 17.94 -0.63 19.80
CA TYR A 227 18.24 -1.30 21.07
C TYR A 227 17.04 -1.30 22.02
N LYS A 228 16.18 -0.26 21.96
CA LYS A 228 14.93 -0.17 22.73
C LYS A 228 13.84 -1.15 22.28
N LEU A 229 14.00 -1.85 21.15
CA LEU A 229 13.04 -2.89 20.75
C LEU A 229 13.08 -4.04 21.77
N GLY A 230 11.97 -4.25 22.47
CA GLY A 230 11.83 -5.36 23.42
C GLY A 230 11.76 -6.73 22.72
N ILE A 231 12.06 -7.81 23.46
CA ILE A 231 12.02 -9.20 22.97
C ILE A 231 10.70 -9.52 22.25
N LYS A 232 9.57 -9.20 22.87
CA LYS A 232 8.24 -9.41 22.27
C LYS A 232 8.11 -8.73 20.90
N LYS A 233 8.63 -7.52 20.74
CA LYS A 233 8.54 -6.78 19.48
C LYS A 233 9.44 -7.39 18.41
N LEU A 234 10.65 -7.84 18.75
CA LEU A 234 11.53 -8.56 17.83
C LEU A 234 10.88 -9.86 17.35
N GLU A 235 10.22 -10.61 18.24
CA GLU A 235 9.46 -11.80 17.87
C GLU A 235 8.27 -11.46 16.97
N THR A 236 7.50 -10.41 17.28
CA THR A 236 6.38 -9.97 16.43
C THR A 236 6.87 -9.62 15.02
N LEU A 237 7.96 -8.85 14.89
CA LEU A 237 8.50 -8.44 13.59
C LEU A 237 8.98 -9.64 12.77
N THR A 238 9.66 -10.60 13.40
CA THR A 238 10.19 -11.79 12.70
C THR A 238 9.15 -12.89 12.43
N LYS A 239 7.94 -12.76 12.96
CA LYS A 239 6.79 -13.63 12.67
C LYS A 239 5.82 -13.00 11.65
N SER A 240 6.10 -11.78 11.18
CA SER A 240 5.23 -11.11 10.20
C SER A 240 5.16 -11.92 8.91
N PRO A 241 3.96 -12.25 8.40
CA PRO A 241 3.82 -12.95 7.12
C PRO A 241 4.14 -12.05 5.92
N TYR A 242 4.30 -10.75 6.14
CA TYR A 242 4.41 -9.76 5.07
C TYR A 242 5.85 -9.32 4.76
N VAL A 243 6.77 -9.44 5.72
CA VAL A 243 8.18 -9.11 5.52
C VAL A 243 9.02 -10.36 5.80
N THR A 244 9.51 -10.97 4.74
CA THR A 244 10.36 -12.17 4.81
C THR A 244 11.84 -11.79 4.60
N PRO A 245 12.79 -12.65 4.99
CA PRO A 245 14.21 -12.42 4.70
C PRO A 245 14.54 -12.19 3.23
N ALA A 246 13.70 -12.68 2.30
CA ALA A 246 13.93 -12.55 0.86
C ALA A 246 13.80 -11.12 0.34
N VAL A 247 13.05 -10.26 1.03
CA VAL A 247 12.84 -8.85 0.63
C VAL A 247 13.72 -7.87 1.41
N LEU A 248 14.59 -8.37 2.29
CA LEU A 248 15.47 -7.57 3.16
C LEU A 248 16.92 -7.65 2.65
N PRO A 249 17.80 -6.71 3.04
CA PRO A 249 19.22 -6.89 2.79
C PRO A 249 19.73 -8.19 3.41
N PRO A 250 20.83 -8.76 2.88
CA PRO A 250 21.40 -9.99 3.37
C PRO A 250 21.57 -10.00 4.88
N LEU A 251 21.25 -11.14 5.51
CA LEU A 251 21.41 -11.35 6.95
C LEU A 251 22.81 -11.84 7.34
N SER A 252 23.75 -11.76 6.40
CA SER A 252 25.17 -12.02 6.60
C SER A 252 26.01 -11.05 5.77
N ARG A 253 27.17 -10.69 6.29
CA ARG A 253 28.12 -9.82 5.60
C ARG A 253 28.56 -10.37 4.25
N ALA A 254 28.73 -11.69 4.15
CA ALA A 254 29.12 -12.38 2.92
C ALA A 254 28.07 -12.27 1.79
N GLY A 255 26.81 -11.93 2.11
CA GLY A 255 25.79 -11.67 1.10
C GLY A 255 25.94 -10.33 0.40
N PHE A 256 26.79 -9.43 0.89
CA PHE A 256 27.13 -8.17 0.23
C PHE A 256 28.33 -8.35 -0.71
N SER A 257 28.22 -7.83 -1.93
CA SER A 257 29.34 -7.85 -2.87
C SER A 257 30.38 -6.79 -2.49
N PRO A 258 31.69 -7.08 -2.60
CA PRO A 258 32.72 -6.05 -2.45
C PRO A 258 32.55 -4.99 -3.55
N ALA A 259 32.83 -3.74 -3.22
CA ALA A 259 32.87 -2.68 -4.23
C ALA A 259 33.99 -2.94 -5.23
N ASP A 260 33.71 -2.73 -6.52
CA ASP A 260 34.70 -2.90 -7.57
C ASP A 260 35.76 -1.77 -7.46
N PRO A 261 37.04 -2.08 -7.15
CA PRO A 261 38.07 -1.05 -6.97
C PRO A 261 38.37 -0.24 -8.24
N GLY A 262 37.82 -0.62 -9.40
CA GLY A 262 38.08 0.02 -10.70
C GLY A 262 36.99 0.97 -11.25
N GLY A 263 35.85 1.14 -10.59
CA GLY A 263 34.65 1.74 -11.23
C GLY A 263 34.43 3.26 -11.12
N ALA A 264 35.20 4.00 -10.32
CA ALA A 264 34.93 5.41 -10.02
C ALA A 264 35.80 6.41 -10.82
N ARG A 265 35.64 6.42 -12.15
CA ARG A 265 35.95 7.62 -12.99
C ARG A 265 34.85 7.81 -14.03
N VAL A 266 33.62 8.08 -13.58
CA VAL A 266 32.63 8.75 -14.43
C VAL A 266 32.75 10.25 -14.18
N GLN A 267 33.28 10.92 -15.20
CA GLN A 267 33.44 12.37 -15.28
C GLN A 267 32.11 13.08 -14.99
N ARG A 268 32.11 13.97 -14.00
CA ARG A 268 31.15 15.08 -13.99
C ARG A 268 31.53 16.02 -15.13
N LYS A 269 30.86 15.88 -16.28
CA LYS A 269 30.82 16.95 -17.30
C LYS A 269 30.02 18.12 -16.72
N ARG A 270 30.68 19.27 -16.57
CA ARG A 270 30.05 20.57 -16.76
C ARG A 270 30.26 20.96 -18.22
#